data_AF-A0A139X6I4-F1
#
_entry.id   AF-A0A139X6I4-F1
#
_cell.length_a   1.000
_cell.length_b   1.000
_cell.length_c   1.000
_cell.angle_alpha   90.00
_cell.angle_beta   90.00
_cell.angle_gamma   90.00
#
_symmetry.space_group_name_H-M   'P 1'
#
loop_
_entity.id
_entity.type
_entity.pdbx_description
1 polymer ?
#
loop_
_entity_poly.entity_id
_entity_poly.type
_entity_poly.pdbx_seq_one_letter_code
_entity_poly.pdbx_strand_id
1 'polypeptide(L)'
;MKVFRVTHSKSPPPIDQQITFLYTNDLATSTEFYEDKLGLKLWLDQGSCRIYTVTGSGYLGLCQRNESATKEDAVRTGIIFTIVTQLVDQWYEYLK
;
A
#
# COMPACT_ATOMS: atom_id res chain seq x y z
N MET A 1 -46.71 -2.71 -6.85
CA MET A 1 -45.70 -3.51 -6.13
C MET A 1 -44.59 -3.88 -7.10
N LYS A 2 -43.49 -3.10 -7.16
CA LYS A 2 -42.34 -3.43 -8.02
C LYS A 2 -41.43 -4.35 -7.23
N VAL A 3 -41.39 -5.62 -7.61
CA VAL A 3 -40.40 -6.58 -7.15
C VAL A 3 -39.07 -6.17 -7.78
N PHE A 4 -38.22 -5.46 -7.03
CA PHE A 4 -36.83 -5.30 -7.43
C PHE A 4 -36.16 -6.67 -7.26
N ARG A 5 -35.96 -7.37 -8.37
CA ARG A 5 -35.04 -8.51 -8.39
C ARG A 5 -33.65 -7.95 -8.09
N VAL A 6 -33.12 -8.26 -6.90
CA VAL A 6 -31.70 -8.11 -6.60
C VAL A 6 -30.98 -9.15 -7.46
N THR A 7 -30.60 -8.78 -8.67
CA THR A 7 -29.62 -9.53 -9.45
C THR A 7 -28.36 -9.57 -8.60
N HIS A 8 -27.99 -10.75 -8.09
CA HIS A 8 -26.69 -10.99 -7.46
C HIS A 8 -25.62 -10.91 -8.54
N SER A 9 -25.32 -9.69 -9.00
CA SER A 9 -24.02 -9.40 -9.58
C SER A 9 -23.05 -9.48 -8.41
N LYS A 10 -22.23 -10.53 -8.37
CA LYS A 10 -21.13 -10.66 -7.40
C LYS A 10 -20.07 -9.63 -7.85
N SER A 11 -20.33 -8.34 -7.65
CA SER A 11 -19.35 -7.29 -7.90
C SER A 11 -18.31 -7.31 -6.78
N PRO A 12 -17.02 -7.06 -7.07
CA PRO A 12 -16.03 -6.95 -6.02
C PRO A 12 -16.43 -5.82 -5.05
N PRO A 13 -16.17 -5.95 -3.74
CA PRO A 13 -16.29 -4.81 -2.83
C PRO A 13 -15.35 -3.66 -3.25
N PRO A 14 -15.63 -2.41 -2.89
CA PRO A 14 -14.77 -1.28 -3.25
C PRO A 14 -13.35 -1.38 -2.64
N ILE A 15 -12.41 -0.76 -3.34
CA ILE A 15 -11.05 -0.45 -2.87
C ILE A 15 -11.01 1.05 -2.60
N ASP A 16 -10.66 1.43 -1.37
CA ASP A 16 -10.64 2.84 -0.98
C ASP A 16 -9.30 3.48 -1.34
N GLN A 17 -8.19 2.76 -1.10
CA GLN A 17 -6.84 3.23 -1.38
C GLN A 17 -5.89 2.08 -1.74
N GLN A 18 -4.74 2.45 -2.30
CA GLN A 18 -3.66 1.53 -2.62
C GLN A 18 -2.33 2.07 -2.08
N ILE A 19 -1.50 1.19 -1.51
CA ILE A 19 -0.14 1.54 -1.11
C ILE A 19 0.84 0.52 -1.70
N THR A 20 1.81 0.98 -2.47
CA THR A 20 2.96 0.16 -2.87
C THR A 20 4.10 0.44 -1.92
N PHE A 21 4.64 -0.59 -1.25
CA PHE A 21 5.86 -0.45 -0.47
C PHE A 21 7.07 -0.98 -1.22
N LEU A 22 8.12 -0.16 -1.25
CA LEU A 22 9.44 -0.50 -1.73
C LEU A 22 10.42 -0.50 -0.55
N TYR A 23 11.35 -1.45 -0.57
CA TYR A 23 12.46 -1.46 0.37
C TYR A 23 13.61 -0.61 -0.16
N THR A 24 14.28 0.09 0.74
CA THR A 24 15.50 0.82 0.45
C THR A 24 16.57 0.51 1.50
N ASN A 25 17.83 0.49 1.08
CA ASN A 25 18.96 0.35 2.00
C ASN A 25 19.34 1.71 2.63
N ASP A 26 18.84 2.82 2.08
CA ASP A 26 19.09 4.16 2.60
C ASP A 26 17.82 5.02 2.46
N LEU A 27 17.07 5.09 3.55
CA LEU A 27 15.84 5.86 3.65
C LEU A 27 16.10 7.37 3.57
N ALA A 28 17.25 7.86 4.03
CA ALA A 28 17.58 9.29 3.97
C ALA A 28 17.78 9.73 2.51
N THR A 29 18.61 9.00 1.75
CA THR A 29 18.81 9.24 0.31
C THR A 29 17.49 9.11 -0.46
N SER A 30 16.66 8.13 -0.11
CA SER A 30 15.35 7.94 -0.75
C SER A 30 14.39 9.10 -0.42
N THR A 31 14.42 9.61 0.82
CA THR A 31 13.61 10.75 1.23
C THR A 31 13.99 12.00 0.44
N GLU A 32 15.28 12.32 0.31
CA GLU A 32 15.72 13.47 -0.50
C GLU A 32 15.19 13.36 -1.95
N PHE A 33 15.26 12.17 -2.55
CA PHE A 33 14.79 12.00 -3.93
C PHE A 33 13.26 12.16 -4.05
N TYR A 34 12.49 11.43 -3.26
CA TYR A 34 11.03 11.37 -3.43
C TYR A 34 10.30 12.59 -2.84
N GLU A 35 10.81 13.15 -1.74
CA GLU A 35 10.22 14.32 -1.10
C GLU A 35 10.76 15.61 -1.73
N ASP A 36 12.08 15.80 -1.78
CA ASP A 36 12.66 17.10 -2.17
C ASP A 36 12.80 17.26 -3.69
N LYS A 37 13.24 16.23 -4.42
CA LYS A 37 13.42 16.32 -5.89
C LYS A 37 12.12 16.09 -6.64
N LEU A 38 11.38 15.04 -6.28
CA LEU A 38 10.13 14.66 -6.95
C LEU A 38 8.92 15.43 -6.41
N GLY A 39 9.00 15.97 -5.18
CA GLY A 39 7.96 16.82 -4.61
C GLY A 39 6.76 16.05 -4.05
N LEU A 40 6.90 14.75 -3.74
CA LEU A 40 5.80 13.99 -3.15
C LEU A 40 5.53 14.46 -1.73
N LYS A 41 4.25 14.54 -1.36
CA LYS A 41 3.84 14.96 -0.02
C LYS A 41 3.88 13.78 0.93
N LEU A 42 4.61 13.93 2.04
CA LEU A 42 4.58 12.97 3.14
C LEU A 42 3.16 12.87 3.70
N TRP A 43 2.64 11.64 3.72
CA TRP A 43 1.33 11.32 4.28
C TRP A 43 1.45 10.75 5.69
N LEU A 44 2.40 9.84 5.90
CA LEU A 44 2.66 9.22 7.20
C LEU A 44 4.13 8.88 7.38
N ASP A 45 4.66 9.20 8.57
CA ASP A 45 5.99 8.83 9.00
C ASP A 45 5.92 7.81 10.15
N GLN A 46 6.59 6.68 9.98
CA GLN A 46 6.67 5.60 10.97
C GLN A 46 8.13 5.38 11.44
N GLY A 47 9.03 6.32 11.16
CA GLY A 47 10.45 6.26 11.51
C GLY A 47 11.25 5.42 10.51
N SER A 48 11.04 4.10 10.48
CA SER A 48 11.71 3.21 9.53
C SER A 48 10.97 3.03 8.20
N CYS A 49 9.77 3.61 8.07
CA CYS A 49 9.04 3.65 6.81
C CYS A 49 8.30 4.98 6.66
N ARG A 50 8.35 5.55 5.46
CA ARG A 50 7.69 6.81 5.12
C ARG A 50 6.73 6.57 3.97
N ILE A 51 5.51 7.06 4.08
CA ILE A 51 4.47 6.91 3.07
C ILE A 51 4.15 8.27 2.48
N TYR A 52 4.18 8.35 1.16
CA TYR A 52 3.95 9.55 0.39
C TYR A 52 2.69 9.42 -0.47
N THR A 53 1.95 10.51 -0.63
CA THR A 53 0.85 10.57 -1.60
C THR A 53 1.41 10.75 -3.00
N VAL A 54 1.02 9.86 -3.92
CA VAL A 54 1.39 9.93 -5.35
C VAL A 54 0.26 10.58 -6.15
N THR A 55 -0.97 10.09 -5.98
CA THR A 55 -2.19 10.66 -6.58
C THR A 55 -3.36 10.42 -5.62
N GLY A 56 -4.49 11.12 -5.77
CA GLY A 56 -5.77 10.86 -5.07
C GLY A 56 -5.73 9.86 -3.91
N SER A 57 -6.01 8.60 -4.19
CA SER A 57 -5.99 7.47 -3.23
C SER A 57 -4.83 6.48 -3.43
N GLY A 58 -3.76 6.90 -4.10
CA GLY A 58 -2.58 6.08 -4.41
C GLY A 58 -1.32 6.57 -3.69
N TYR A 59 -0.64 5.65 -3.01
CA TYR A 59 0.46 5.97 -2.10
C TYR A 59 1.71 5.12 -2.38
N LEU A 60 2.86 5.67 -2.04
CA LEU A 60 4.16 5.00 -2.10
C LEU A 60 4.78 4.97 -0.70
N GLY A 61 5.00 3.77 -0.17
CA GLY A 61 5.77 3.56 1.04
C GLY A 61 7.24 3.23 0.72
N LEU A 62 8.17 3.91 1.38
CA LEU A 62 9.59 3.61 1.33
C LEU A 62 10.02 3.15 2.73
N CYS A 63 10.39 1.88 2.85
CA CYS A 63 10.78 1.30 4.12
C CYS A 63 12.28 0.97 4.12
N GLN A 64 12.98 1.41 5.17
CA GLN A 64 14.35 1.02 5.44
C GLN A 64 14.41 -0.50 5.62
N ARG A 65 15.33 -1.14 4.93
CA ARG A 65 15.61 -2.55 5.14
C ARG A 65 16.20 -2.74 6.53
N ASN A 66 15.60 -3.62 7.32
CA ASN A 66 16.15 -3.95 8.63
C ASN A 66 17.41 -4.83 8.44
N GLU A 67 18.56 -4.32 8.87
CA GLU A 67 19.84 -5.03 8.79
C GLU A 67 19.91 -6.26 9.70
N SER A 68 19.06 -6.32 10.74
CA SER A 68 18.98 -7.47 11.66
C SER A 68 18.09 -8.61 11.15
N ALA A 69 17.53 -8.46 9.95
CA ALA A 69 16.64 -9.47 9.39
C ALA A 69 17.47 -10.68 8.94
N THR A 70 16.92 -11.90 9.06
CA THR A 70 17.70 -13.12 8.77
C THR A 70 18.21 -13.13 7.33
N LYS A 71 19.13 -14.03 6.98
CA LYS A 71 19.59 -14.16 5.58
C LYS A 71 18.42 -14.39 4.61
N GLU A 72 17.32 -15.00 5.04
CA GLU A 72 16.09 -15.09 4.23
C GLU A 72 15.39 -13.75 4.03
N ASP A 73 15.37 -12.87 5.05
CA ASP A 73 14.80 -11.52 4.95
C ASP A 73 15.69 -10.55 4.16
N ALA A 74 17.01 -10.76 4.19
CA ALA A 74 17.99 -10.08 3.34
C ALA A 74 17.84 -10.44 1.84
N VAL A 75 17.02 -11.44 1.50
CA VAL A 75 16.68 -11.82 0.12
C VAL A 75 15.28 -11.33 -0.31
N ARG A 76 14.49 -10.69 0.57
CA ARG A 76 13.23 -10.04 0.17
C ARG A 76 13.49 -8.88 -0.81
N THR A 77 13.47 -9.18 -2.10
CA THR A 77 13.50 -8.21 -3.22
C THR A 77 12.08 -7.84 -3.68
N GLY A 78 11.06 -8.38 -3.01
CA GLY A 78 9.67 -8.21 -3.38
C GLY A 78 9.10 -6.85 -3.02
N ILE A 79 8.08 -6.45 -3.79
CA ILE A 79 7.20 -5.33 -3.48
C ILE A 79 6.11 -5.80 -2.52
N ILE A 80 5.63 -4.92 -1.63
CA ILE A 80 4.35 -5.15 -0.94
C ILE A 80 3.30 -4.29 -1.66
N PHE A 81 2.25 -4.93 -2.14
CA PHE A 81 1.09 -4.25 -2.68
C PHE A 81 -0.07 -4.36 -1.69
N THR A 82 -0.50 -3.23 -1.16
CA THR A 82 -1.55 -3.16 -0.14
C THR A 82 -2.81 -2.53 -0.73
N ILE A 83 -3.93 -3.23 -0.56
CA ILE A 83 -5.28 -2.72 -0.80
C ILE A 83 -5.85 -2.28 0.55
N VAL A 84 -6.28 -1.02 0.63
CA VAL A 84 -6.94 -0.47 1.82
C VAL A 84 -8.43 -0.43 1.57
N THR A 85 -9.20 -1.04 2.46
CA THR A 85 -10.66 -1.08 2.43
C THR A 85 -11.20 -1.30 3.83
N GLN A 86 -12.35 -0.71 4.14
CA GLN A 86 -13.09 -1.05 5.37
C GLN A 86 -13.82 -2.41 5.27
N LEU A 87 -13.86 -3.02 4.08
CA LEU A 87 -14.67 -4.19 3.78
C LEU A 87 -13.82 -5.47 3.61
N VAL A 88 -12.83 -5.66 4.48
CA VAL A 88 -11.87 -6.79 4.39
C VAL A 88 -12.58 -8.16 4.38
N ASP A 89 -13.54 -8.37 5.28
CA ASP A 89 -14.27 -9.63 5.38
C ASP A 89 -15.11 -9.92 4.12
N GLN A 90 -15.69 -8.88 3.50
CA GLN A 90 -16.45 -9.05 2.25
C GLN A 90 -15.54 -9.40 1.08
N TRP A 91 -14.33 -8.83 1.05
CA TRP A 91 -13.31 -9.20 0.08
C TRP A 91 -12.88 -10.65 0.24
N TYR A 92 -12.70 -11.11 1.48
CA TYR A 92 -12.39 -12.51 1.77
C TYR A 92 -13.48 -13.46 1.25
N GLU A 93 -14.76 -13.19 1.56
CA GLU A 93 -15.88 -14.01 1.06
C GLU A 93 -16.08 -13.92 -0.46
N TYR A 94 -15.69 -12.80 -1.08
CA TYR A 94 -15.72 -12.64 -2.53
C TYR A 94 -14.67 -13.51 -3.25
N LEU A 95 -13.45 -13.58 -2.69
CA LEU A 95 -12.27 -14.23 -3.29
C LEU A 95 -12.13 -15.73 -2.97
N LYS A 96 -12.84 -16.23 -1.97
CA LYS A 96 -12.90 -17.66 -1.62
C LYS A 96 -13.62 -18.50 -2.66
#